data_AF-A0A4T2GI66-F1
#
_entry.id   AF-A0A4T2GI66-F1
#
_cell.length_a   1.000
_cell.length_b   1.000
_cell.length_c   1.000
_cell.angle_alpha   90.00
_cell.angle_beta   90.00
_cell.angle_gamma   90.00
#
_symmetry.space_group_name_H-M   'P 1'
#
loop_
_entity.id
_entity.type
_entity.pdbx_description
1 polymer ?
#
loop_
_entity_poly.entity_id
_entity_poly.type
_entity_poly.pdbx_seq_one_letter_code
_entity_poly.pdbx_strand_id
1 'polypeptide(L)'
;MDKWMRDMEEQRRHDELSRKMDAQTNAIHSQSYAINSQTHALRKQNALLEKEHERQIETEYKDRIFQLQLHLAQASDDSQRLVFQQMLDDAENDYSQYLLEKEERQLAAARRRQLGIFISLLVLLVGMFGVYYVYTDMQHVRVPELRGVSLAEAKEVLRDEGFVLGTVTEIGGQTVEPGQVSLSTPSGGSKVKRGEVVDLIVAKEETATSETSSEGTASTTSSSQVSSQTFAIEIERTGLSILQAPYLTATYVATIDPGTYTIVETTYNDGHSWGKLKSGQGWISLTEVQGGLAQVNTKDLTTEQVQRWVAYAFFMNPENVHYNRQQPVISVYKEEDDLVYADVTIPSDSDFEPSYWRYRVNAQGELEHGSYEEATGNTHWYVLLEEYRE
;
A
#
# COMPACT_ATOMS: atom_id res chain seq x y z
N MET A 1 52.85 -41.56 -15.85
CA MET A 1 52.72 -41.18 -17.27
C MET A 1 51.35 -41.57 -17.83
N ASP A 2 50.94 -42.83 -17.64
CA ASP A 2 49.74 -43.42 -18.26
C ASP A 2 48.40 -42.80 -17.81
N LYS A 3 48.26 -42.47 -16.51
CA LYS A 3 47.08 -41.77 -15.97
C LYS A 3 46.95 -40.35 -16.51
N TRP A 4 48.06 -39.61 -16.55
CA TRP A 4 48.09 -38.23 -17.03
C TRP A 4 47.75 -38.11 -18.52
N MET A 5 48.23 -39.06 -19.34
CA MET A 5 47.87 -39.12 -20.76
C MET A 5 46.37 -39.38 -20.97
N ARG A 6 45.78 -40.29 -20.18
CA ARG A 6 44.33 -40.57 -20.20
C ARG A 6 43.50 -39.36 -19.78
N ASP A 7 43.86 -38.70 -18.69
CA ASP A 7 43.15 -37.50 -18.20
C ASP A 7 43.22 -36.37 -19.26
N MET A 8 44.36 -36.22 -19.94
CA MET A 8 44.53 -35.19 -20.99
C MET A 8 43.77 -35.52 -22.29
N GLU A 9 43.61 -36.80 -22.63
CA GLU A 9 42.77 -37.24 -23.75
C GLU A 9 41.27 -37.12 -23.43
N GLU A 10 40.87 -37.36 -22.18
CA GLU A 10 39.51 -37.10 -21.71
C GLU A 10 39.17 -35.61 -21.75
N GLN A 11 40.09 -34.76 -21.29
CA GLN A 11 39.91 -33.31 -21.33
C GLN A 11 39.80 -32.80 -22.77
N ARG A 12 40.65 -33.30 -23.68
CA ARG A 12 40.56 -32.95 -25.11
C ARG A 12 39.24 -33.40 -25.75
N ARG A 13 38.74 -34.59 -25.41
CA ARG A 13 37.43 -35.07 -25.88
C ARG A 13 36.29 -34.21 -25.34
N HIS A 14 36.36 -33.81 -24.07
CA HIS A 14 35.36 -32.95 -23.45
C HIS A 14 35.35 -31.55 -24.10
N ASP A 15 36.53 -30.95 -24.30
CA ASP A 15 36.67 -29.66 -24.97
C ASP A 15 36.19 -29.71 -26.43
N GLU A 16 36.48 -30.81 -27.14
CA GLU A 16 35.98 -31.01 -28.50
C GLU A 16 34.45 -31.17 -28.52
N LEU A 17 33.87 -31.88 -27.56
CA LEU A 17 32.43 -32.05 -27.44
C LEU A 17 31.73 -30.73 -27.11
N SER A 18 32.29 -29.93 -26.19
CA SER A 18 31.80 -28.59 -25.86
C SER A 18 31.81 -27.70 -27.10
N ARG A 19 32.92 -27.65 -27.85
CA ARG A 19 33.00 -26.86 -29.11
C ARG A 19 31.98 -27.29 -30.15
N LYS A 20 31.71 -28.60 -30.27
CA LYS A 20 30.67 -29.12 -31.18
C LYS A 20 29.28 -28.71 -30.73
N MET A 21 28.97 -28.78 -29.43
CA MET A 21 27.69 -28.32 -28.88
C MET A 21 27.50 -26.81 -29.05
N ASP A 22 28.53 -26.01 -28.82
CA ASP A 22 28.49 -24.56 -29.00
C ASP A 22 28.28 -24.20 -30.48
N ALA A 23 29.00 -24.88 -31.39
CA ALA A 23 28.81 -24.71 -32.83
C ALA A 23 27.38 -25.09 -33.27
N GLN A 24 26.84 -26.19 -32.74
CA GLN A 24 25.46 -26.61 -33.01
C GLN A 24 24.44 -25.61 -32.46
N THR A 25 24.66 -25.11 -31.24
CA THR A 25 23.78 -24.12 -30.59
C THR A 25 23.77 -22.81 -31.37
N ASN A 26 24.93 -22.33 -31.81
CA ASN A 26 25.06 -21.14 -32.65
C ASN A 26 24.40 -21.33 -34.02
N ALA A 27 24.55 -22.51 -34.63
CA ALA A 27 23.89 -22.84 -35.88
C ALA A 27 22.35 -22.81 -35.72
N ILE A 28 21.81 -23.42 -34.66
CA ILE A 28 20.37 -23.39 -34.34
C ILE A 28 19.90 -21.95 -34.15
N HIS A 29 20.60 -21.14 -33.37
CA HIS A 29 20.23 -19.73 -33.18
C HIS A 29 20.19 -18.97 -34.50
N SER A 30 21.24 -19.10 -35.33
CA SER A 30 21.29 -18.42 -36.64
C SER A 30 20.15 -18.85 -37.56
N GLN A 31 19.78 -20.13 -37.54
CA GLN A 31 18.66 -20.67 -38.30
C GLN A 31 17.32 -20.14 -37.77
N SER A 32 17.14 -20.06 -36.46
CA SER A 32 15.94 -19.47 -35.83
C SER A 32 15.79 -17.99 -36.17
N TYR A 33 16.88 -17.22 -36.16
CA TYR A 33 16.85 -15.82 -36.61
C TYR A 33 16.45 -15.68 -38.08
N ALA A 34 17.03 -16.52 -38.96
CA ALA A 34 16.68 -16.54 -40.38
C ALA A 34 15.19 -16.83 -40.57
N ILE A 35 14.65 -17.87 -39.91
CA ILE A 35 13.23 -18.23 -39.97
C ILE A 35 12.34 -17.10 -39.43
N ASN A 36 12.68 -16.49 -38.30
CA ASN A 36 11.91 -15.38 -37.73
C ASN A 36 11.91 -14.15 -38.66
N SER A 37 13.05 -13.84 -39.29
CA SER A 37 13.12 -12.74 -40.25
C SER A 37 12.27 -13.00 -41.50
N GLN A 38 12.29 -14.23 -42.02
CA GLN A 38 11.49 -14.64 -43.19
C GLN A 38 10.00 -14.63 -42.88
N THR A 39 9.60 -15.15 -41.73
CA THR A 39 8.19 -15.14 -41.30
C THR A 39 7.66 -13.71 -41.11
N HIS A 40 8.48 -12.81 -40.56
CA HIS A 40 8.12 -11.39 -40.47
C HIS A 40 7.98 -10.74 -41.86
N ALA A 41 8.92 -11.00 -42.77
CA ALA A 41 8.85 -10.50 -44.15
C ALA A 41 7.59 -11.01 -44.87
N LEU A 42 7.27 -12.29 -44.73
CA LEU A 42 6.08 -12.92 -45.31
C LEU A 42 4.79 -12.31 -44.75
N ARG A 43 4.70 -12.11 -43.43
CA ARG A 43 3.54 -11.45 -42.81
C ARG A 43 3.34 -10.04 -43.35
N LYS A 44 4.44 -9.28 -43.51
CA LYS A 44 4.38 -7.93 -44.07
C LYS A 44 3.90 -7.95 -45.52
N GLN A 45 4.38 -8.91 -46.33
CA GLN A 45 3.94 -9.06 -47.71
C GLN A 45 2.45 -9.45 -47.79
N ASN A 46 1.99 -10.39 -46.97
CA ASN A 46 0.58 -10.79 -46.91
C ASN A 46 -0.31 -9.61 -46.50
N ALA A 47 0.10 -8.81 -45.51
CA ALA A 47 -0.65 -7.62 -45.11
C ALA A 47 -0.73 -6.55 -46.22
N LEU A 48 0.31 -6.41 -47.03
CA LEU A 48 0.29 -5.52 -48.20
C LEU A 48 -0.66 -6.05 -49.28
N LEU A 49 -0.61 -7.34 -49.57
CA LEU A 49 -1.51 -7.99 -50.53
C LEU A 49 -2.97 -7.89 -50.09
N GLU A 50 -3.27 -8.12 -48.82
CA GLU A 50 -4.62 -7.94 -48.26
C GLU A 50 -5.10 -6.51 -48.45
N LYS A 51 -4.25 -5.51 -48.16
CA LYS A 51 -4.60 -4.10 -48.32
C LYS A 51 -4.81 -3.70 -49.79
N GLU A 52 -4.02 -4.26 -50.71
CA GLU A 52 -4.22 -4.06 -52.15
C GLU A 52 -5.52 -4.71 -52.62
N HIS A 53 -5.82 -5.92 -52.16
CA HIS A 53 -7.06 -6.63 -52.47
C HIS A 53 -8.29 -5.87 -51.96
N GLU A 54 -8.26 -5.34 -50.74
CA GLU A 54 -9.33 -4.50 -50.20
C GLU A 54 -9.57 -3.25 -51.05
N ARG A 55 -8.51 -2.59 -51.53
CA ARG A 55 -8.63 -1.43 -52.42
C ARG A 55 -9.24 -1.79 -53.76
N GLN A 56 -8.88 -2.96 -54.30
CA GLN A 56 -9.45 -3.45 -55.56
C GLN A 56 -10.96 -3.68 -55.40
N ILE A 57 -11.37 -4.37 -54.34
CA ILE A 57 -12.79 -4.61 -54.01
C ILE A 57 -13.55 -3.27 -53.89
N GLU A 58 -13.02 -2.31 -53.13
CA GLU A 58 -13.67 -1.02 -52.94
C GLU A 58 -13.80 -0.23 -54.25
N THR A 59 -12.79 -0.33 -55.13
CA THR A 59 -12.81 0.30 -56.45
C THR A 59 -13.85 -0.36 -57.36
N GLU A 60 -13.96 -1.69 -57.32
CA GLU A 60 -14.92 -2.47 -58.08
C GLU A 60 -16.37 -2.11 -57.71
N TYR A 61 -16.69 -2.02 -56.41
CA TYR A 61 -18.01 -1.58 -55.96
C TYR A 61 -18.34 -0.16 -56.44
N LYS A 62 -17.39 0.77 -56.30
CA LYS A 62 -17.57 2.16 -56.73
C LYS A 62 -17.76 2.29 -58.23
N ASP A 63 -16.97 1.57 -59.02
CA ASP A 63 -17.10 1.58 -60.47
C ASP A 63 -18.44 0.98 -60.90
N ARG A 64 -18.86 -0.17 -60.34
CA ARG A 64 -20.18 -0.77 -60.62
C ARG A 64 -21.32 0.21 -60.35
N ILE A 65 -21.33 0.85 -59.17
CA ILE A 65 -22.34 1.85 -58.81
C ILE A 65 -22.31 3.01 -59.81
N PHE A 66 -21.13 3.52 -60.15
CA PHE A 66 -20.97 4.61 -61.11
C PHE A 66 -21.48 4.24 -62.51
N GLN A 67 -21.16 3.04 -63.01
CA GLN A 67 -21.67 2.56 -64.30
C GLN A 67 -23.19 2.41 -64.31
N LEU A 68 -23.78 1.91 -63.21
CA LEU A 68 -25.23 1.79 -63.08
C LEU A 68 -25.91 3.16 -63.06
N GLN A 69 -25.34 4.14 -62.34
CA GLN A 69 -25.81 5.53 -62.36
C GLN A 69 -25.71 6.14 -63.77
N LEU A 70 -24.63 5.87 -64.49
CA LEU A 70 -24.44 6.33 -65.86
C LEU A 70 -25.48 5.72 -66.81
N HIS A 71 -25.71 4.40 -66.74
CA HIS A 71 -26.73 3.72 -67.53
C HIS A 71 -28.14 4.21 -67.19
N LEU A 72 -28.43 4.44 -65.91
CA LEU A 72 -29.70 5.01 -65.47
C LEU A 72 -29.95 6.41 -66.06
N ALA A 73 -28.91 7.26 -66.11
CA ALA A 73 -28.98 8.58 -66.73
C ALA A 73 -29.19 8.54 -68.25
N GLN A 74 -28.67 7.50 -68.92
CA GLN A 74 -28.79 7.30 -70.37
C GLN A 74 -30.06 6.55 -70.78
N ALA A 75 -30.77 5.91 -69.85
CA ALA A 75 -31.94 5.11 -70.14
C ALA A 75 -33.10 5.96 -70.69
N SER A 76 -33.58 5.59 -71.87
CA SER A 76 -34.65 6.29 -72.59
C SER A 76 -36.06 5.76 -72.29
N ASP A 77 -36.17 4.53 -71.75
CA ASP A 77 -37.43 3.84 -71.46
C ASP A 77 -37.61 3.58 -69.96
N ASP A 78 -38.85 3.70 -69.47
CA ASP A 78 -39.16 3.58 -68.05
C ASP A 78 -38.96 2.16 -67.50
N SER A 79 -39.14 1.12 -68.33
CA SER A 79 -38.89 -0.25 -67.88
C SER A 79 -37.39 -0.52 -67.67
N GLN A 80 -36.52 0.05 -68.52
CA GLN A 80 -35.07 -0.04 -68.37
C GLN A 80 -34.59 0.74 -67.15
N ARG A 81 -35.15 1.93 -66.91
CA ARG A 81 -34.86 2.73 -65.71
C ARG A 81 -35.18 1.97 -64.43
N LEU A 82 -36.33 1.29 -64.38
CA LEU A 82 -36.72 0.50 -63.21
C LEU A 82 -35.71 -0.62 -62.91
N VAL A 83 -35.24 -1.33 -63.94
CA VAL A 83 -34.23 -2.38 -63.79
C VAL A 83 -32.90 -1.81 -63.29
N PHE A 84 -32.42 -0.71 -63.87
CA PHE A 84 -31.18 -0.07 -63.42
C PHE A 84 -31.29 0.52 -62.02
N GLN A 85 -32.44 1.07 -61.63
CA GLN A 85 -32.70 1.50 -60.27
C GLN A 85 -32.62 0.35 -59.28
N GLN A 86 -33.29 -0.77 -59.56
CA GLN A 86 -33.22 -1.94 -58.69
C GLN A 86 -31.77 -2.46 -58.57
N MET A 87 -31.05 -2.55 -59.68
CA MET A 87 -29.64 -2.98 -59.67
C MET A 87 -28.73 -2.01 -58.90
N LEU A 88 -29.02 -0.71 -58.96
CA LEU A 88 -28.30 0.33 -58.23
C LEU A 88 -28.57 0.21 -56.73
N ASP A 89 -29.82 0.08 -56.32
CA ASP A 89 -30.22 -0.12 -54.92
C ASP A 89 -29.56 -1.37 -54.34
N ASP A 90 -29.56 -2.49 -55.08
CA ASP A 90 -28.87 -3.72 -54.68
C ASP A 90 -27.35 -3.49 -54.54
N ALA A 91 -26.73 -2.80 -55.50
CA ALA A 91 -25.29 -2.51 -55.47
C ALA A 91 -24.89 -1.57 -54.32
N GLU A 92 -25.70 -0.55 -54.04
CA GLU A 92 -25.49 0.37 -52.92
C GLU A 92 -25.65 -0.34 -51.59
N ASN A 93 -26.65 -1.23 -51.46
CA ASN A 93 -26.83 -2.05 -50.27
C ASN A 93 -25.65 -3.02 -50.08
N ASP A 94 -25.20 -3.72 -51.13
CA ASP A 94 -24.02 -4.60 -51.08
C ASP A 94 -22.77 -3.84 -50.60
N TYR A 95 -22.54 -2.63 -51.14
CA TYR A 95 -21.40 -1.80 -50.74
C TYR A 95 -21.52 -1.32 -49.29
N SER A 96 -22.72 -0.97 -48.83
CA SER A 96 -22.96 -0.59 -47.43
C SER A 96 -22.67 -1.74 -46.46
N GLN A 97 -23.07 -2.97 -46.80
CA GLN A 97 -22.79 -4.18 -46.02
C GLN A 97 -21.29 -4.46 -45.94
N TYR A 98 -20.58 -4.32 -47.07
CA TYR A 98 -19.12 -4.43 -47.10
C TYR A 98 -18.44 -3.43 -46.16
N LEU A 99 -18.89 -2.16 -46.13
CA LEU A 99 -18.33 -1.15 -45.23
C LEU A 99 -18.57 -1.47 -43.76
N LEU A 100 -19.76 -1.95 -43.40
CA LEU A 100 -20.09 -2.37 -42.04
C LEU A 100 -19.19 -3.54 -41.60
N GLU A 101 -19.03 -4.56 -42.44
CA GLU A 101 -18.17 -5.70 -42.13
C GLU A 101 -16.70 -5.27 -41.96
N LYS A 102 -16.22 -4.35 -42.80
CA LYS A 102 -14.87 -3.78 -42.70
C LYS A 102 -14.68 -3.03 -41.38
N GLU A 103 -15.65 -2.25 -40.94
CA GLU A 103 -15.62 -1.53 -39.65
C GLU A 103 -15.61 -2.51 -38.47
N GLU A 104 -16.47 -3.53 -38.47
CA GLU A 104 -16.49 -4.57 -37.44
C GLU A 104 -15.16 -5.29 -37.32
N ARG A 105 -14.53 -5.67 -38.44
CA ARG A 105 -13.19 -6.29 -38.48
C ARG A 105 -12.13 -5.37 -37.88
N GLN A 106 -12.16 -4.07 -38.23
CA GLN A 106 -11.23 -3.07 -37.70
C GLN A 106 -11.41 -2.86 -36.20
N LEU A 107 -12.65 -2.74 -35.73
CA LEU A 107 -12.98 -2.61 -34.31
C LEU A 107 -12.57 -3.87 -33.52
N ALA A 108 -12.82 -5.06 -34.06
CA ALA A 108 -12.41 -6.32 -33.44
C ALA A 108 -10.88 -6.42 -33.33
N ALA A 109 -10.13 -6.04 -34.37
CA ALA A 109 -8.68 -5.98 -34.32
C ALA A 109 -8.16 -4.95 -33.29
N ALA A 110 -8.78 -3.78 -33.22
CA ALA A 110 -8.45 -2.74 -32.24
C ALA A 110 -8.72 -3.20 -30.80
N ARG A 111 -9.87 -3.82 -30.54
CA ARG A 111 -10.22 -4.39 -29.22
C ARG A 111 -9.23 -5.48 -28.80
N ARG A 112 -8.85 -6.38 -29.71
CA ARG A 112 -7.83 -7.41 -29.43
C ARG A 112 -6.48 -6.79 -29.08
N ARG A 113 -6.06 -5.74 -29.79
CA ARG A 113 -4.83 -5.00 -29.47
C ARG A 113 -4.92 -4.32 -28.11
N GLN A 114 -6.02 -3.65 -27.81
CA GLN A 114 -6.24 -3.02 -26.50
C GLN A 114 -6.24 -4.06 -25.37
N LEU A 115 -6.93 -5.19 -25.55
CA LEU A 115 -6.95 -6.27 -24.58
C LEU A 115 -5.52 -6.81 -24.33
N GLY A 116 -4.72 -6.98 -25.38
CA GLY A 116 -3.31 -7.36 -25.24
C GLY A 116 -2.48 -6.36 -24.43
N ILE A 117 -2.71 -5.05 -24.64
CA ILE A 117 -2.06 -3.99 -23.85
C ILE A 117 -2.49 -4.06 -22.39
N PHE A 118 -3.79 -4.18 -22.12
CA PHE A 118 -4.30 -4.31 -20.75
C PHE A 118 -3.76 -5.54 -20.02
N ILE A 119 -3.73 -6.70 -20.69
CA ILE A 119 -3.14 -7.92 -20.13
C ILE A 119 -1.66 -7.71 -19.85
N SER A 120 -0.90 -7.09 -20.76
CA SER A 120 0.52 -6.79 -20.55
C SER A 120 0.74 -5.85 -19.37
N LEU A 121 -0.09 -4.81 -19.21
CA LEU A 121 -0.02 -3.89 -18.07
C LEU A 121 -0.38 -4.61 -16.76
N LEU A 122 -1.38 -5.50 -16.79
CA LEU A 122 -1.75 -6.30 -15.64
C LEU A 122 -0.61 -7.23 -15.20
N VAL A 123 0.05 -7.91 -16.14
CA VAL A 123 1.21 -8.76 -15.85
C VAL A 123 2.35 -7.95 -15.25
N LEU A 124 2.60 -6.75 -15.78
CA LEU A 124 3.63 -5.85 -15.25
C LEU A 124 3.28 -5.38 -13.83
N LEU A 125 2.01 -5.03 -13.58
CA LEU A 125 1.51 -4.63 -12.27
C LEU A 125 1.64 -5.77 -11.26
N VAL A 126 1.26 -7.00 -11.62
CA VAL A 126 1.41 -8.19 -10.76
C VAL A 126 2.89 -8.46 -10.47
N GLY A 127 3.77 -8.33 -11.47
CA GLY A 127 5.21 -8.45 -11.27
C GLY A 127 5.76 -7.38 -10.31
N MET A 128 5.37 -6.13 -10.51
CA MET A 128 5.76 -4.99 -9.67
C MET A 128 5.24 -5.16 -8.23
N PHE A 129 4.01 -5.62 -8.07
CA PHE A 129 3.43 -5.98 -6.78
C PHE A 129 4.21 -7.10 -6.11
N GLY A 130 4.56 -8.17 -6.83
CA GLY A 130 5.41 -9.24 -6.31
C GLY A 130 6.77 -8.73 -5.83
N VAL A 131 7.44 -7.90 -6.62
CA VAL A 131 8.71 -7.26 -6.25
C VAL A 131 8.56 -6.38 -5.02
N TYR A 132 7.48 -5.58 -4.94
CA TYR A 132 7.18 -4.73 -3.79
C TYR A 132 7.03 -5.56 -2.51
N TYR A 133 6.26 -6.67 -2.56
CA TYR A 133 6.09 -7.55 -1.40
C TYR A 133 7.42 -8.16 -0.94
N VAL A 134 8.22 -8.69 -1.87
CA VAL A 134 9.56 -9.22 -1.56
C VAL A 134 10.45 -8.13 -0.95
N TYR A 135 10.46 -6.93 -1.53
CA TYR A 135 11.23 -5.80 -1.03
C TYR A 135 10.84 -5.43 0.42
N THR A 136 9.55 -5.38 0.73
CA THR A 136 9.08 -5.09 2.10
C THR A 136 9.39 -6.20 3.10
N ASP A 137 9.37 -7.48 2.67
CA ASP A 137 9.65 -8.61 3.55
C ASP A 137 11.14 -8.69 3.91
N MET A 138 12.03 -8.39 2.95
CA MET A 138 13.49 -8.34 3.15
C MET A 138 13.94 -7.25 4.14
N GLN A 139 13.10 -6.26 4.45
CA GLN A 139 13.42 -5.20 5.42
C GLN A 139 13.13 -5.59 6.87
N HIS A 140 12.50 -6.73 7.12
CA HIS A 140 12.14 -7.17 8.46
C HIS A 140 12.93 -8.41 8.89
N VAL A 141 13.40 -8.40 10.13
CA VAL A 141 14.11 -9.50 10.79
C VAL A 141 13.38 -9.86 12.09
N ARG A 142 13.59 -11.08 12.60
CA ARG A 142 13.00 -11.51 13.87
C ARG A 142 13.99 -11.33 15.00
N VAL A 143 13.56 -10.75 16.12
CA VAL A 143 14.39 -10.61 17.30
C VAL A 143 14.71 -12.02 17.86
N PRO A 144 15.98 -12.36 18.11
CA PRO A 144 16.37 -13.63 18.70
C PRO A 144 15.87 -13.76 20.15
N GLU A 145 15.69 -14.99 20.63
CA GLU A 145 15.32 -15.23 22.03
C GLU A 145 16.56 -15.06 22.92
N LEU A 146 16.54 -14.04 23.78
CA LEU A 146 17.69 -13.68 24.61
C LEU A 146 17.52 -14.01 26.09
N ARG A 147 16.34 -14.49 26.52
CA ARG A 147 16.08 -14.80 27.93
C ARG A 147 16.97 -15.96 28.42
N GLY A 148 17.67 -15.74 29.53
CA GLY A 148 18.61 -16.71 30.12
C GLY A 148 19.99 -16.74 29.46
N VAL A 149 20.20 -15.95 28.40
CA VAL A 149 21.50 -15.81 27.73
C VAL A 149 22.37 -14.82 28.52
N SER A 150 23.69 -15.07 28.58
CA SER A 150 24.61 -14.13 29.24
C SER A 150 24.64 -12.78 28.52
N LEU A 151 24.87 -11.68 29.23
CA LEU A 151 24.94 -10.35 28.60
C LEU A 151 26.01 -10.27 27.48
N ALA A 152 27.14 -10.97 27.63
CA ALA A 152 28.19 -10.97 26.61
C ALA A 152 27.76 -11.68 25.32
N GLU A 153 27.10 -12.84 25.46
CA GLU A 153 26.59 -13.63 24.34
C GLU A 153 25.39 -12.94 23.68
N ALA A 154 24.49 -12.33 24.45
CA ALA A 154 23.36 -11.58 23.92
C ALA A 154 23.81 -10.40 23.03
N LYS A 155 24.90 -9.74 23.39
CA LYS A 155 25.51 -8.67 22.57
C LYS A 155 26.05 -9.18 21.24
N GLU A 156 26.66 -10.36 21.24
CA GLU A 156 27.22 -10.98 20.03
C GLU A 156 26.09 -11.43 19.09
N VAL A 157 25.08 -12.12 19.64
CA VAL A 157 23.89 -12.57 18.88
C VAL A 157 23.14 -11.39 18.25
N LEU A 158 22.92 -10.30 19.00
CA LEU A 158 22.26 -9.11 18.45
C LEU A 158 23.05 -8.49 17.30
N ARG A 159 24.37 -8.36 17.45
CA ARG A 159 25.25 -7.79 16.42
C ARG A 159 25.27 -8.65 15.16
N ASP A 160 25.37 -9.97 15.32
CA ASP A 160 25.50 -10.91 14.20
C ASP A 160 24.18 -11.03 13.40
N GLU A 161 23.04 -10.91 14.08
CA GLU A 161 21.70 -10.84 13.46
C GLU A 161 21.35 -9.44 12.91
N GLY A 162 22.25 -8.45 13.07
CA GLY A 162 22.10 -7.10 12.51
C GLY A 162 21.17 -6.17 13.29
N PHE A 163 21.01 -6.40 14.59
CA PHE A 163 20.35 -5.50 15.55
C PHE A 163 21.36 -4.54 16.19
N VAL A 164 20.85 -3.41 16.68
CA VAL A 164 21.64 -2.45 17.45
C VAL A 164 21.38 -2.67 18.94
N LEU A 165 22.43 -2.83 19.75
CA LEU A 165 22.25 -2.92 21.19
C LEU A 165 21.81 -1.55 21.74
N GLY A 166 20.69 -1.54 22.45
CA GLY A 166 20.16 -0.38 23.15
C GLY A 166 20.64 -0.26 24.59
N THR A 167 19.75 0.19 25.46
CA THR A 167 19.99 0.38 26.88
C THR A 167 20.05 -0.95 27.61
N VAL A 168 21.04 -1.12 28.49
CA VAL A 168 21.16 -2.30 29.36
C VAL A 168 20.85 -1.86 30.79
N THR A 169 19.78 -2.41 31.36
CA THR A 169 19.33 -2.10 32.74
C THR A 169 19.51 -3.33 33.64
N GLU A 170 20.16 -3.18 34.78
CA GLU A 170 20.35 -4.27 35.75
C GLU A 170 19.33 -4.18 36.90
N ILE A 171 18.58 -5.26 37.14
CA ILE A 171 17.53 -5.32 38.16
C ILE A 171 17.69 -6.58 39.01
N GLY A 172 17.56 -6.46 40.33
CA GLY A 172 17.58 -7.59 41.27
C GLY A 172 16.23 -8.31 41.38
N GLY A 173 16.23 -9.55 41.87
CA GLY A 173 14.98 -10.32 42.07
C GLY A 173 14.39 -10.95 40.80
N GLN A 174 15.17 -11.05 39.73
CA GLN A 174 14.75 -11.66 38.47
C GLN A 174 14.82 -13.21 38.55
N THR A 175 14.02 -13.88 37.72
CA THR A 175 13.92 -15.37 37.68
C THR A 175 15.09 -16.07 36.98
N VAL A 176 15.99 -15.31 36.35
CA VAL A 176 17.19 -15.81 35.63
C VAL A 176 18.44 -15.56 36.47
N GLU A 177 19.53 -16.28 36.19
CA GLU A 177 20.75 -16.15 36.99
C GLU A 177 21.37 -14.75 36.86
N PRO A 178 22.03 -14.22 37.90
CA PRO A 178 22.74 -12.95 37.83
C PRO A 178 23.71 -12.89 36.64
N GLY A 179 23.68 -11.77 35.90
CA GLY A 179 24.45 -11.59 34.67
C GLY A 179 23.80 -12.15 33.40
N GLN A 180 22.64 -12.82 33.50
CA GLN A 180 21.83 -13.22 32.35
C GLN A 180 20.74 -12.20 32.02
N VAL A 181 20.37 -12.14 30.75
CA VAL A 181 19.27 -11.32 30.25
C VAL A 181 17.95 -11.93 30.70
N SER A 182 17.15 -11.14 31.41
CA SER A 182 15.81 -11.51 31.86
C SER A 182 14.74 -11.18 30.82
N LEU A 183 14.87 -10.03 30.15
CA LEU A 183 13.90 -9.50 29.19
C LEU A 183 14.63 -8.70 28.10
N SER A 184 14.06 -8.69 26.90
CA SER A 184 14.46 -7.81 25.81
C SER A 184 13.26 -7.03 25.28
N THR A 185 13.52 -5.81 24.81
CA THR A 185 12.51 -4.96 24.16
C THR A 185 13.07 -4.47 22.82
N PRO A 186 12.48 -4.82 21.67
CA PRO A 186 11.32 -5.71 21.48
C PRO A 186 11.57 -7.16 21.95
N SER A 187 10.51 -7.91 22.21
CA SER A 187 10.60 -9.27 22.74
C SER A 187 11.06 -10.28 21.68
N GLY A 188 11.67 -11.38 22.13
CA GLY A 188 12.05 -12.50 21.29
C GLY A 188 10.91 -12.97 20.38
N GLY A 189 11.23 -13.20 19.10
CA GLY A 189 10.27 -13.59 18.07
C GLY A 189 9.53 -12.44 17.38
N SER A 190 9.65 -11.20 17.87
CA SER A 190 9.03 -10.02 17.25
C SER A 190 9.60 -9.74 15.87
N LYS A 191 8.75 -9.43 14.87
CA LYS A 191 9.17 -9.03 13.52
C LYS A 191 9.37 -7.52 13.49
N VAL A 192 10.61 -7.07 13.35
CA VAL A 192 11.00 -5.66 13.40
C VAL A 192 11.89 -5.30 12.22
N LYS A 193 12.14 -4.01 11.99
CA LYS A 193 13.00 -3.58 10.88
C LYS A 193 14.44 -4.01 11.13
N ARG A 194 15.18 -4.29 10.06
CA ARG A 194 16.63 -4.55 10.15
C ARG A 194 17.33 -3.32 10.73
N GLY A 195 18.18 -3.52 11.74
CA GLY A 195 18.86 -2.44 12.45
C GLY A 195 18.06 -1.81 13.60
N GLU A 196 16.92 -2.40 13.99
CA GLU A 196 16.16 -1.97 15.18
C GLU A 196 17.03 -2.06 16.45
N VAL A 197 16.78 -1.14 17.38
CA VAL A 197 17.43 -1.11 18.69
C VAL A 197 16.76 -2.11 19.62
N VAL A 198 17.54 -2.95 20.30
CA VAL A 198 17.05 -3.91 21.30
C VAL A 198 17.62 -3.55 22.68
N ASP A 199 16.73 -3.13 23.58
CA ASP A 199 17.04 -2.88 24.99
C ASP A 199 17.02 -4.19 25.79
N LEU A 200 17.89 -4.31 26.79
CA LEU A 200 18.04 -5.53 27.61
C LEU A 200 17.87 -5.22 29.09
N ILE A 201 17.17 -6.10 29.80
CA ILE A 201 17.14 -6.13 31.27
C ILE A 201 17.94 -7.34 31.74
N VAL A 202 18.92 -7.12 32.61
CA VAL A 202 19.85 -8.13 33.11
C VAL A 202 19.62 -8.35 34.60
N ALA A 203 19.68 -9.61 35.06
CA ALA A 203 19.52 -9.95 36.46
C ALA A 203 20.77 -9.55 37.27
N LYS A 204 20.55 -8.98 38.46
CA LYS A 204 21.61 -8.61 39.42
C LYS A 204 21.51 -9.43 40.70
N GLU A 205 22.66 -9.68 41.36
CA GLU A 205 22.72 -10.36 42.66
C GLU A 205 21.95 -9.58 43.75
N GLU A 206 21.19 -10.31 44.57
CA GLU A 206 20.41 -9.78 45.68
C GLU A 206 21.28 -9.72 46.95
N THR A 207 21.74 -8.53 47.32
CA THR A 207 22.49 -8.34 48.58
C THR A 207 21.51 -8.15 49.74
N ALA A 208 21.43 -9.13 50.63
CA ALA A 208 20.59 -9.10 51.83
C ALA A 208 21.16 -8.19 52.94
N THR A 209 20.37 -7.24 53.46
CA THR A 209 20.50 -6.71 54.83
C THR A 209 19.14 -6.18 55.35
N SER A 210 18.63 -6.82 56.41
CA SER A 210 17.47 -6.52 57.28
C SER A 210 17.58 -5.13 57.99
N GLU A 211 16.56 -4.43 58.52
CA GLU A 211 15.28 -4.80 59.16
C GLU A 211 14.36 -3.56 59.47
N THR A 212 13.02 -3.76 59.42
CA THR A 212 11.91 -3.19 60.25
C THR A 212 11.33 -1.76 60.05
N SER A 213 10.19 -1.69 59.30
CA SER A 213 8.84 -1.21 59.72
C SER A 213 8.08 -0.33 58.69
N SER A 214 6.78 -0.64 58.54
CA SER A 214 5.70 0.06 57.82
C SER A 214 5.50 -0.26 56.32
N GLU A 215 4.75 -1.34 56.07
CA GLU A 215 3.46 -1.34 55.33
C GLU A 215 3.33 -0.37 54.14
N GLY A 216 3.36 -0.91 52.91
CA GLY A 216 3.02 -0.15 51.70
C GLY A 216 3.67 -0.69 50.41
N THR A 217 2.96 -1.60 49.76
CA THR A 217 3.18 -2.09 48.38
C THR A 217 3.30 -0.94 47.37
N ALA A 218 4.40 -0.90 46.60
CA ALA A 218 4.44 -0.73 45.13
C ALA A 218 5.73 -0.06 44.65
N SER A 219 6.42 -0.79 43.78
CA SER A 219 7.56 -0.38 42.97
C SER A 219 7.27 0.85 42.10
N THR A 220 8.28 1.70 41.96
CA THR A 220 8.31 2.84 41.04
C THR A 220 8.33 2.35 39.58
N THR A 221 7.13 2.40 39.00
CA THR A 221 6.73 2.31 37.60
C THR A 221 7.47 3.31 36.70
N SER A 222 7.99 2.83 35.57
CA SER A 222 8.16 3.62 34.35
C SER A 222 6.85 4.34 34.08
N SER A 223 6.86 5.67 34.05
CA SER A 223 5.68 6.52 34.03
C SER A 223 4.75 6.26 32.84
N SER A 224 3.87 5.28 32.97
CA SER A 224 2.53 5.27 32.39
C SER A 224 1.70 6.23 33.23
N GLN A 225 1.18 7.27 32.60
CA GLN A 225 0.42 8.31 33.28
C GLN A 225 -0.96 7.75 33.70
N VAL A 226 -1.03 7.18 34.91
CA VAL A 226 -2.28 6.69 35.51
C VAL A 226 -3.12 7.90 35.93
N SER A 227 -4.29 8.07 35.32
CA SER A 227 -5.27 9.09 35.69
C SER A 227 -6.41 8.45 36.49
N SER A 228 -6.67 8.97 37.69
CA SER A 228 -7.61 8.45 38.68
C SER A 228 -9.00 9.12 38.64
N GLN A 229 -9.44 9.58 37.46
CA GLN A 229 -10.78 10.13 37.28
C GLN A 229 -11.81 8.99 37.15
N THR A 230 -12.90 9.07 37.91
CA THR A 230 -14.00 8.10 37.86
C THR A 230 -15.10 8.58 36.93
N PHE A 231 -15.55 7.75 35.97
CA PHE A 231 -16.64 8.07 35.05
C PHE A 231 -17.43 6.82 34.65
N ALA A 232 -18.64 7.01 34.13
CA ALA A 232 -19.49 5.93 33.62
C ALA A 232 -19.34 5.81 32.10
N ILE A 233 -19.31 4.57 31.60
CA ILE A 233 -19.30 4.25 30.18
C ILE A 233 -20.48 3.33 29.87
N GLU A 234 -21.06 3.47 28.68
CA GLU A 234 -22.09 2.58 28.16
C GLU A 234 -21.46 1.64 27.12
N ILE A 235 -21.68 0.34 27.27
CA ILE A 235 -21.14 -0.70 26.40
C ILE A 235 -22.30 -1.32 25.62
N GLU A 236 -22.33 -1.11 24.31
CA GLU A 236 -23.42 -1.55 23.44
C GLU A 236 -23.18 -2.94 22.80
N ARG A 237 -21.93 -3.42 22.79
CA ARG A 237 -21.54 -4.67 22.12
C ARG A 237 -21.22 -5.79 23.10
N THR A 238 -21.59 -7.01 22.71
CA THR A 238 -21.19 -8.25 23.38
C THR A 238 -19.77 -8.66 22.95
N GLY A 239 -19.04 -9.34 23.82
CA GLY A 239 -17.77 -9.98 23.44
C GLY A 239 -16.49 -9.25 23.80
N LEU A 240 -16.55 -8.15 24.58
CA LEU A 240 -15.34 -7.52 25.10
C LEU A 240 -14.70 -8.37 26.19
N SER A 241 -13.37 -8.46 26.20
CA SER A 241 -12.63 -9.21 27.20
C SER A 241 -12.31 -8.36 28.43
N ILE A 242 -12.57 -8.92 29.61
CA ILE A 242 -12.04 -8.43 30.88
C ILE A 242 -10.72 -9.15 31.13
N LEU A 243 -9.64 -8.40 31.33
CA LEU A 243 -8.29 -8.91 31.58
C LEU A 243 -7.81 -8.56 32.99
N GLN A 244 -6.89 -9.35 33.55
CA GLN A 244 -6.34 -9.09 34.88
C GLN A 244 -5.45 -7.84 34.96
N ALA A 245 -4.91 -7.39 33.83
CA ALA A 245 -3.99 -6.26 33.75
C ALA A 245 -4.18 -5.49 32.43
N PRO A 246 -3.74 -4.22 32.36
CA PRO A 246 -3.98 -3.36 31.21
C PRO A 246 -2.93 -3.57 30.10
N TYR A 247 -2.93 -4.75 29.48
CA TYR A 247 -2.13 -5.08 28.30
C TYR A 247 -2.74 -6.28 27.57
N LEU A 248 -2.54 -6.39 26.26
CA LEU A 248 -3.31 -7.32 25.40
C LEU A 248 -3.05 -8.81 25.69
N THR A 249 -1.89 -9.11 26.26
CA THR A 249 -1.48 -10.49 26.62
C THR A 249 -1.82 -10.87 28.06
N ALA A 250 -2.52 -10.01 28.80
CA ALA A 250 -2.92 -10.29 30.17
C ALA A 250 -3.93 -11.44 30.25
N THR A 251 -3.94 -12.13 31.39
CA THR A 251 -4.84 -13.27 31.63
C THR A 251 -6.29 -12.85 31.47
N TYR A 252 -7.00 -13.55 30.59
CA TYR A 252 -8.45 -13.42 30.40
C TYR A 252 -9.21 -13.83 31.66
N VAL A 253 -10.17 -12.99 32.07
CA VAL A 253 -11.03 -13.22 33.23
C VAL A 253 -12.42 -13.65 32.81
N ALA A 254 -13.09 -12.83 32.00
CA ALA A 254 -14.48 -13.03 31.60
C ALA A 254 -14.82 -12.15 30.39
N THR A 255 -15.99 -12.38 29.78
CA THR A 255 -16.58 -11.49 28.78
C THR A 255 -17.48 -10.48 29.48
N ILE A 256 -17.48 -9.23 29.03
CA ILE A 256 -18.42 -8.21 29.52
C ILE A 256 -19.75 -8.29 28.76
N ASP A 257 -20.85 -8.19 29.50
CA ASP A 257 -22.19 -8.06 28.92
C ASP A 257 -22.49 -6.58 28.59
N PRO A 258 -23.33 -6.27 27.60
CA PRO A 258 -23.76 -4.90 27.32
C PRO A 258 -24.41 -4.24 28.54
N GLY A 259 -24.13 -2.96 28.76
CA GLY A 259 -24.65 -2.20 29.89
C GLY A 259 -23.75 -1.04 30.32
N THR A 260 -24.15 -0.35 31.39
CA THR A 260 -23.40 0.78 31.94
C THR A 260 -22.41 0.32 33.01
N TYR A 261 -21.14 0.69 32.85
CA TYR A 261 -20.06 0.33 33.78
C TYR A 261 -19.35 1.58 34.29
N THR A 262 -18.88 1.55 35.53
CA THR A 262 -18.08 2.63 36.11
C THR A 262 -16.60 2.28 36.04
N ILE A 263 -15.80 3.19 35.47
CA ILE A 263 -14.33 3.11 35.43
C ILE A 263 -13.76 3.94 36.57
N VAL A 264 -12.82 3.37 37.31
CA VAL A 264 -12.19 4.03 38.48
C VAL A 264 -10.73 4.43 38.26
N GLU A 265 -10.10 3.85 37.24
CA GLU A 265 -8.68 4.06 36.91
C GLU A 265 -8.50 3.88 35.42
N THR A 266 -7.68 4.73 34.80
CA THR A 266 -7.32 4.63 33.38
C THR A 266 -5.82 4.62 33.19
N THR A 267 -5.35 3.88 32.20
CA THR A 267 -3.94 3.87 31.79
C THR A 267 -3.84 3.61 30.28
N TYR A 268 -2.72 4.01 29.68
CA TYR A 268 -2.43 3.76 28.27
C TYR A 268 -1.26 2.78 28.16
N ASN A 269 -1.46 1.67 27.47
CA ASN A 269 -0.46 0.62 27.31
C ASN A 269 -0.76 -0.27 26.09
N ASP A 270 0.27 -0.81 25.44
CA ASP A 270 0.17 -1.60 24.20
C ASP A 270 -0.66 -0.92 23.09
N GLY A 271 -0.63 0.41 23.00
CA GLY A 271 -1.43 1.16 22.02
C GLY A 271 -2.93 1.25 22.34
N HIS A 272 -3.35 0.78 23.51
CA HIS A 272 -4.75 0.75 23.95
C HIS A 272 -4.94 1.59 25.23
N SER A 273 -6.08 2.28 25.29
CA SER A 273 -6.58 2.88 26.53
C SER A 273 -7.29 1.81 27.33
N TRP A 274 -6.91 1.66 28.59
CA TRP A 274 -7.46 0.66 29.51
C TRP A 274 -8.24 1.32 30.63
N GLY A 275 -9.34 0.69 31.02
CA GLY A 275 -10.20 1.14 32.10
C GLY A 275 -10.39 0.03 33.12
N LYS A 276 -10.11 0.33 34.38
CA LYS A 276 -10.36 -0.59 35.50
C LYS A 276 -11.81 -0.47 35.95
N LEU A 277 -12.52 -1.60 35.97
CA LEU A 277 -13.91 -1.64 36.40
C LEU A 277 -14.01 -1.41 37.91
N LYS A 278 -14.99 -0.58 38.34
CA LYS A 278 -15.33 -0.38 39.75
C LYS A 278 -15.72 -1.68 40.46
N SER A 279 -16.23 -2.67 39.70
CA SER A 279 -16.54 -4.00 40.22
C SER A 279 -15.32 -4.77 40.72
N GLY A 280 -14.11 -4.35 40.33
CA GLY A 280 -12.85 -5.04 40.64
C GLY A 280 -12.59 -6.28 39.79
N GLN A 281 -13.44 -6.55 38.79
CA GLN A 281 -13.32 -7.74 37.94
C GLN A 281 -12.11 -7.72 37.01
N GLY A 282 -11.55 -6.54 36.73
CA GLY A 282 -10.35 -6.39 35.92
C GLY A 282 -10.37 -5.13 35.08
N TRP A 283 -9.57 -5.16 34.03
CA TRP A 283 -9.39 -4.11 33.05
C TRP A 283 -10.11 -4.46 31.77
N ILE A 284 -10.70 -3.46 31.13
CA ILE A 284 -11.26 -3.56 29.79
C ILE A 284 -10.51 -2.61 28.87
N SER A 285 -10.38 -2.99 27.60
CA SER A 285 -9.85 -2.10 26.58
C SER A 285 -10.92 -1.06 26.23
N LEU A 286 -10.75 0.18 26.70
CA LEU A 286 -11.62 1.30 26.37
C LEU A 286 -11.53 1.64 24.88
N THR A 287 -10.39 1.35 24.25
CA THR A 287 -10.21 1.42 22.79
C THR A 287 -11.14 0.45 22.06
N GLU A 288 -11.38 -0.76 22.60
CA GLU A 288 -12.28 -1.75 22.00
C GLU A 288 -13.76 -1.50 22.34
N VAL A 289 -14.06 -0.97 23.54
CA VAL A 289 -15.45 -0.64 23.96
C VAL A 289 -16.12 0.31 22.97
N GLN A 290 -15.33 1.21 22.38
CA GLN A 290 -15.82 2.23 21.47
C GLN A 290 -16.08 1.72 20.04
N GLY A 291 -15.89 0.42 19.73
CA GLY A 291 -16.53 -0.25 18.57
C GLY A 291 -16.24 0.29 17.16
N GLY A 292 -15.26 1.17 17.05
CA GLY A 292 -14.75 1.90 15.90
C GLY A 292 -13.66 2.81 16.48
N LEU A 293 -12.65 3.15 15.69
CA LEU A 293 -11.58 4.09 16.06
C LEU A 293 -12.09 5.15 17.04
N ALA A 294 -11.37 5.43 18.13
CA ALA A 294 -11.72 6.53 19.02
C ALA A 294 -12.06 7.75 18.16
N GLN A 295 -13.36 8.04 18.01
CA GLN A 295 -13.81 9.29 17.45
C GLN A 295 -13.45 10.29 18.52
N VAL A 296 -12.25 10.86 18.40
CA VAL A 296 -11.93 12.08 19.11
C VAL A 296 -13.07 13.01 18.74
N ASN A 297 -13.79 13.54 19.74
CA ASN A 297 -14.74 14.59 19.49
C ASN A 297 -13.94 15.70 18.81
N THR A 298 -14.07 15.82 17.50
CA THR A 298 -13.22 16.70 16.71
C THR A 298 -13.51 18.18 17.04
N LYS A 299 -14.59 18.42 17.79
CA LYS A 299 -14.94 19.71 18.40
C LYS A 299 -14.04 20.12 19.58
N ASP A 300 -13.33 19.17 20.19
CA ASP A 300 -12.44 19.39 21.35
C ASP A 300 -10.97 19.05 21.04
N LEU A 301 -10.57 19.00 19.75
CA LEU A 301 -9.17 18.76 19.39
C LEU A 301 -8.26 19.83 19.98
N THR A 302 -7.14 19.40 20.55
CA THR A 302 -6.08 20.34 20.91
C THR A 302 -5.46 20.93 19.64
N THR A 303 -4.85 22.12 19.76
CA THR A 303 -4.10 22.74 18.67
C THR A 303 -3.09 21.76 18.03
N GLU A 304 -2.40 20.95 18.85
CA GLU A 304 -1.44 19.96 18.36
C GLU A 304 -2.11 18.83 17.56
N GLN A 305 -3.29 18.36 17.98
CA GLN A 305 -4.03 17.33 17.25
C GLN A 305 -4.52 17.85 15.90
N VAL A 306 -5.03 19.09 15.83
CA VAL A 306 -5.42 19.73 14.56
C VAL A 306 -4.19 19.90 13.66
N GLN A 307 -3.04 20.35 14.20
CA GLN A 307 -1.80 20.46 13.43
C GLN A 307 -1.36 19.12 12.86
N ARG A 308 -1.43 18.03 13.63
CA ARG A 308 -1.09 16.69 13.14
C ARG A 308 -2.04 16.22 12.05
N TRP A 309 -3.34 16.47 12.21
CA TRP A 309 -4.35 16.09 11.22
C TRP A 309 -4.15 16.81 9.89
N VAL A 310 -3.91 18.11 9.96
CA VAL A 310 -3.65 18.95 8.80
C VAL A 310 -2.32 18.61 8.16
N ALA A 311 -1.27 18.32 8.94
CA ALA A 311 0.00 17.84 8.40
C ALA A 311 -0.18 16.53 7.62
N TYR A 312 -0.95 15.59 8.17
CA TYR A 312 -1.28 14.35 7.48
C TYR A 312 -2.01 14.62 6.16
N ALA A 313 -3.07 15.43 6.19
CA ALA A 313 -3.84 15.82 5.01
C ALA A 313 -3.00 16.54 3.95
N PHE A 314 -2.09 17.44 4.37
CA PHE A 314 -1.17 18.16 3.49
C PHE A 314 -0.25 17.20 2.72
N PHE A 315 0.32 16.20 3.41
CA PHE A 315 1.21 15.21 2.79
C PHE A 315 0.48 14.08 2.05
N MET A 316 -0.86 13.99 2.12
CA MET A 316 -1.63 13.10 1.25
C MET A 316 -1.65 13.60 -0.20
N ASN A 317 -1.48 14.91 -0.43
CA ASN A 317 -1.37 15.44 -1.78
C ASN A 317 0.00 15.06 -2.38
N PRO A 318 0.04 14.33 -3.51
CA PRO A 318 1.30 13.96 -4.18
C PRO A 318 2.19 15.15 -4.54
N GLU A 319 1.62 16.34 -4.74
CA GLU A 319 2.37 17.55 -5.04
C GLU A 319 3.18 18.07 -3.86
N ASN A 320 2.92 17.61 -2.63
CA ASN A 320 3.59 18.10 -1.42
C ASN A 320 4.63 17.13 -0.86
N VAL A 321 4.80 15.95 -1.45
CA VAL A 321 5.66 14.88 -0.90
C VAL A 321 7.16 15.23 -0.96
N HIS A 322 7.54 16.26 -1.73
CA HIS A 322 8.92 16.74 -1.80
C HIS A 322 9.31 17.63 -0.60
N TYR A 323 8.34 18.16 0.15
CA TYR A 323 8.62 18.91 1.36
C TYR A 323 9.04 17.98 2.50
N ASN A 324 9.99 18.43 3.32
CA ASN A 324 10.36 17.76 4.56
C ASN A 324 9.23 17.93 5.59
N ARG A 325 8.96 16.89 6.40
CA ARG A 325 7.94 16.90 7.46
C ARG A 325 8.08 18.03 8.50
N GLN A 326 9.25 18.65 8.63
CA GLN A 326 9.50 19.77 9.54
C GLN A 326 9.36 21.15 8.88
N GLN A 327 9.18 21.24 7.56
CA GLN A 327 9.09 22.52 6.84
C GLN A 327 7.72 23.21 6.98
N PRO A 328 6.57 22.51 6.91
CA PRO A 328 5.27 23.15 7.06
C PRO A 328 5.08 23.72 8.46
N VAL A 329 4.65 24.98 8.53
CA VAL A 329 4.18 25.63 9.75
C VAL A 329 2.66 25.75 9.65
N ILE A 330 1.96 25.15 10.60
CA ILE A 330 0.50 25.06 10.61
C ILE A 330 -0.04 25.95 11.71
N SER A 331 -0.73 27.02 11.31
CA SER A 331 -1.33 28.00 12.21
C SER A 331 -2.79 27.64 12.44
N VAL A 332 -3.15 27.24 13.66
CA VAL A 332 -4.52 26.85 14.02
C VAL A 332 -5.17 27.96 14.82
N TYR A 333 -6.39 28.33 14.44
CA TYR A 333 -7.15 29.41 15.06
C TYR A 333 -8.66 29.17 14.92
N LYS A 334 -9.47 29.94 15.64
CA LYS A 334 -10.93 29.85 15.62
C LYS A 334 -11.52 31.16 15.07
N GLU A 335 -12.45 31.08 14.13
CA GLU A 335 -13.11 32.26 13.54
C GLU A 335 -14.49 32.54 14.16
N GLU A 336 -15.15 33.61 13.71
CA GLU A 336 -16.46 34.07 14.20
C GLU A 336 -17.59 33.07 13.95
N ASP A 337 -17.41 32.14 13.01
CA ASP A 337 -18.35 31.07 12.68
C ASP A 337 -18.27 29.87 13.65
N ASP A 338 -17.45 29.98 14.69
CA ASP A 338 -17.21 28.96 15.73
C ASP A 338 -16.48 27.70 15.21
N LEU A 339 -15.97 27.72 13.98
CA LEU A 339 -15.17 26.63 13.40
C LEU A 339 -13.67 26.81 13.65
N VAL A 340 -12.94 25.69 13.62
CA VAL A 340 -11.47 25.68 13.78
C VAL A 340 -10.82 25.65 12.41
N TYR A 341 -10.04 26.67 12.10
CA TYR A 341 -9.29 26.83 10.85
C TYR A 341 -7.82 26.50 11.07
N ALA A 342 -7.17 26.04 10.00
CA ALA A 342 -5.75 25.77 9.96
C ALA A 342 -5.15 26.17 8.61
N ASP A 343 -4.21 27.10 8.67
CA ASP A 343 -3.46 27.59 7.50
C ASP A 343 -2.07 26.98 7.49
N VAL A 344 -1.70 26.37 6.35
CA VAL A 344 -0.35 25.85 6.13
C VAL A 344 0.49 26.91 5.45
N THR A 345 1.71 27.09 5.94
CA THR A 345 2.73 27.93 5.30
C THR A 345 4.05 27.18 5.22
N ILE A 346 4.88 27.49 4.22
CA ILE A 346 6.23 26.94 4.11
C ILE A 346 7.21 28.13 4.04
N PRO A 347 7.73 28.63 5.18
CA PRO A 347 8.57 29.82 5.20
C PRO A 347 9.84 29.73 4.35
N SER A 348 10.31 28.50 4.08
CA SER A 348 11.48 28.25 3.23
C SER A 348 11.19 28.31 1.72
N ASP A 349 9.92 28.37 1.31
CA ASP A 349 9.49 28.37 -0.09
C ASP A 349 8.75 29.67 -0.40
N SER A 350 9.35 30.52 -1.22
CA SER A 350 8.77 31.81 -1.61
C SER A 350 7.64 31.70 -2.62
N ASP A 351 7.56 30.59 -3.34
CA ASP A 351 6.56 30.34 -4.38
C ASP A 351 5.35 29.58 -3.81
N PHE A 352 5.40 29.19 -2.54
CA PHE A 352 4.30 28.56 -1.84
C PHE A 352 3.20 29.58 -1.53
N GLU A 353 2.04 29.40 -2.15
CA GLU A 353 0.88 30.28 -1.99
C GLU A 353 -0.08 29.73 -0.91
N PRO A 354 -0.14 30.30 0.31
CA PRO A 354 -0.89 29.73 1.44
C PRO A 354 -2.39 29.69 1.22
N SER A 355 -2.93 30.55 0.34
CA SER A 355 -4.36 30.65 0.07
C SER A 355 -4.97 29.36 -0.48
N TYR A 356 -4.17 28.49 -1.11
CA TYR A 356 -4.59 27.17 -1.59
C TYR A 356 -4.50 26.06 -0.54
N TRP A 357 -3.88 26.33 0.61
CA TRP A 357 -3.55 25.32 1.63
C TRP A 357 -4.20 25.64 2.98
N ARG A 358 -5.50 25.95 2.90
CA ARG A 358 -6.35 26.21 4.04
C ARG A 358 -7.25 25.02 4.34
N TYR A 359 -7.36 24.68 5.61
CA TYR A 359 -8.20 23.60 6.12
C TYR A 359 -9.11 24.12 7.22
N ARG A 360 -10.20 23.39 7.49
CA ARG A 360 -11.02 23.62 8.68
C ARG A 360 -11.66 22.35 9.19
N VAL A 361 -11.99 22.34 10.47
CA VAL A 361 -12.85 21.32 11.08
C VAL A 361 -14.28 21.84 11.08
N ASN A 362 -15.18 21.19 10.34
CA ASN A 362 -16.57 21.63 10.21
C ASN A 362 -17.41 21.27 11.46
N ALA A 363 -18.68 21.68 11.47
CA ALA A 363 -19.57 21.46 12.62
C ALA A 363 -19.91 19.98 12.88
N GLN A 364 -19.74 19.13 11.86
CA GLN A 364 -19.88 17.68 11.91
C GLN A 364 -18.61 17.02 12.43
N GLY A 365 -17.50 17.78 12.49
CA GLY A 365 -16.24 17.29 12.99
C GLY A 365 -15.33 16.70 11.94
N GLU A 366 -15.57 17.00 10.67
CA GLU A 366 -14.81 16.50 9.53
C GLU A 366 -13.76 17.54 9.12
N LEU A 367 -12.60 17.08 8.61
CA LEU A 367 -11.59 17.97 8.07
C LEU A 367 -11.91 18.28 6.60
N GLU A 368 -12.16 19.54 6.32
CA GLU A 368 -12.38 20.07 4.98
C GLU A 368 -11.12 20.77 4.45
N HIS A 369 -10.91 20.66 3.14
CA HIS A 369 -9.90 21.43 2.41
C HIS A 369 -10.59 22.53 1.60
N GLY A 370 -10.02 23.74 1.67
CA GLY A 370 -10.48 24.90 0.93
C GLY A 370 -9.83 24.99 -0.45
N SER A 371 -10.65 24.94 -1.50
CA SER A 371 -10.24 25.31 -2.85
C SER A 371 -10.56 26.78 -3.10
N TYR A 372 -9.51 27.60 -3.21
CA TYR A 372 -9.65 29.02 -3.49
C TYR A 372 -9.88 29.26 -5.00
N GLU A 373 -10.99 29.92 -5.33
CA GLU A 373 -11.33 30.29 -6.70
C GLU A 373 -10.99 31.77 -6.94
N GLU A 374 -9.86 32.04 -7.59
CA GLU A 374 -9.37 33.42 -7.84
C GLU A 374 -10.39 34.31 -8.56
N ALA A 375 -11.18 33.73 -9.47
CA ALA A 375 -12.16 34.47 -10.28
C ALA A 375 -13.31 35.05 -9.46
N THR A 376 -13.69 34.38 -8.36
CA THR A 376 -14.80 34.78 -7.49
C THR A 376 -14.33 35.30 -6.13
N GLY A 377 -13.08 35.02 -5.76
CA GLY A 377 -12.52 35.31 -4.44
C GLY A 377 -13.09 34.43 -3.33
N ASN A 378 -13.86 33.40 -3.68
CA ASN A 378 -14.52 32.51 -2.73
C ASN A 378 -13.70 31.23 -2.51
N THR A 379 -13.76 30.71 -1.29
CA THR A 379 -13.24 29.38 -0.96
C THR A 379 -14.39 28.39 -0.94
N HIS A 380 -14.29 27.36 -1.78
CA HIS A 380 -15.21 26.21 -1.75
C HIS A 380 -14.60 25.11 -0.86
N TRP A 381 -15.44 24.52 -0.01
CA TRP A 381 -14.99 23.55 0.99
C TRP A 381 -15.43 22.14 0.62
N TYR A 382 -14.51 21.19 0.74
CA TYR A 382 -14.76 19.78 0.46
C TYR A 382 -14.24 18.93 1.61
N VAL A 383 -15.06 17.97 2.05
CA VAL A 383 -14.65 17.00 3.08
C VAL A 383 -13.51 16.16 2.52
N LEU A 384 -12.37 16.22 3.20
CA LEU A 384 -11.16 15.47 2.85
C LEU A 384 -10.99 14.25 3.74
N LEU A 385 -11.24 14.40 5.04
CA LEU A 385 -11.17 13.31 6.03
C LEU A 385 -12.36 13.40 6.97
N GLU A 386 -13.13 12.32 7.05
CA GLU A 386 -14.31 12.23 7.92
C GLU A 386 -13.95 12.03 9.39
N GLU A 387 -12.71 11.62 9.69
CA GLU A 387 -12.26 11.24 11.03
C GLU A 387 -10.80 11.63 11.28
N TYR A 388 -10.50 12.08 12.50
CA TYR A 388 -9.13 12.22 13.00
C TYR A 388 -8.63 10.86 13.50
N ARG A 389 -7.40 10.50 13.14
CA ARG A 389 -6.73 9.25 13.56
C ARG A 389 -5.36 9.63 14.14
N GLU A 390 -5.12 9.25 15.39
CA GLU A 390 -3.84 9.53 16.09
C GLU A 390 -2.64 8.75 15.54
#